data_AF-A0A9E0CEX5-F1
#
_entry.id   AF-A0A9E0CEX5-F1
#
_cell.length_a   1.000
_cell.length_b   1.000
_cell.length_c   1.000
_cell.angle_alpha   90.00
_cell.angle_beta   90.00
_cell.angle_gamma   90.00
#
_symmetry.space_group_name_H-M   'P 1'
#
loop_
_entity.id
_entity.type
_entity.pdbx_description
1 polymer ?
#
loop_
_entity_poly.entity_id
_entity_poly.type
_entity_poly.pdbx_seq_one_letter_code
_entity_poly.pdbx_strand_id
1 'polypeptide(L)'
;MTGQGDRDDSAEELLRRAQKLQAQSASISEKRRLKQKRSGVDQISRQVSDTVETYNQVTGTISWLYNNILYPLVSHPWAGAPFRLYRSIWNKMVYSVDKDGDRQFSKKRGGLMVLGTLFFLWILPGMISVTAELVWDSSRMMTSYHKSDVIYLGRSQEIDPKGNIFSAQGCEQIRCTDQTGFYFRIKPSLAHHIWSLWHNGNFFFPDFVTAGIQNDINKCTVTSYGSRAKMIVRNWEIYPQILAVDCLPVSESDIKSFENTHGTEKPPSASTKP
;
A
#
# COMPACT_ATOMS: atom_id res chain seq x y z
N MET A 1 73.54 -79.97 -34.71
CA MET A 1 73.35 -79.51 -33.32
C MET A 1 73.35 -77.99 -33.32
N THR A 2 72.22 -77.36 -33.61
CA THR A 2 72.05 -75.89 -33.55
C THR A 2 70.55 -75.61 -33.60
N GLY A 3 69.92 -75.38 -32.44
CA GLY A 3 68.46 -75.15 -32.40
C GLY A 3 67.87 -74.94 -31.01
N GLN A 4 68.66 -74.42 -30.07
CA GLN A 4 68.23 -74.25 -28.67
C GLN A 4 68.53 -72.85 -28.10
N GLY A 5 69.11 -71.93 -28.87
CA GLY A 5 69.41 -70.55 -28.44
C GLY A 5 68.28 -69.54 -28.67
N ASP A 6 67.48 -69.67 -29.73
CA ASP A 6 66.49 -68.65 -30.12
C ASP A 6 65.20 -68.63 -29.26
N ARG A 7 64.93 -69.69 -28.48
CA ARG A 7 63.71 -69.76 -27.65
C ARG A 7 63.85 -69.07 -26.30
N ASP A 8 65.05 -69.02 -25.73
CA ASP A 8 65.28 -68.45 -24.40
C ASP A 8 65.29 -66.90 -24.46
N ASP A 9 65.86 -66.31 -25.51
CA ASP A 9 65.81 -64.85 -25.73
C ASP A 9 64.38 -64.34 -25.91
N SER A 10 63.50 -65.12 -26.55
CA SER A 10 62.09 -64.77 -26.74
C SER A 10 61.29 -64.76 -25.43
N ALA A 11 61.59 -65.70 -24.52
CA ALA A 11 60.91 -65.79 -23.23
C ALA A 11 61.33 -64.65 -22.29
N GLU A 12 62.60 -64.28 -22.30
CA GLU A 12 63.13 -63.19 -21.47
C GLU A 12 62.61 -61.81 -21.92
N GLU A 13 62.52 -61.58 -23.23
CA GLU A 13 61.93 -60.38 -23.83
C GLU A 13 60.44 -60.22 -23.44
N LEU A 14 59.68 -61.32 -23.41
CA LEU A 14 58.28 -61.35 -23.01
C LEU A 14 58.10 -61.04 -21.52
N LEU A 15 58.94 -61.62 -20.65
CA LEU A 15 58.92 -61.33 -19.21
C LEU A 15 59.24 -59.85 -18.93
N ARG A 16 60.21 -59.29 -19.65
CA ARG A 16 60.61 -57.89 -19.50
C ARG A 16 59.50 -56.94 -19.96
N ARG A 17 58.78 -57.26 -21.04
CA ARG A 17 57.57 -56.51 -21.46
C ARG A 17 56.44 -56.61 -20.45
N ALA A 18 56.20 -57.79 -19.89
CA ALA A 18 55.15 -57.99 -18.88
C ALA A 18 55.41 -57.17 -17.60
N GLN A 19 56.65 -57.16 -17.10
CA GLN A 19 57.03 -56.32 -15.95
C GLN A 19 56.90 -54.82 -16.24
N LYS A 20 57.29 -54.38 -17.44
CA LYS A 20 57.17 -52.98 -17.84
C LYS A 20 55.70 -52.54 -17.93
N LEU A 21 54.83 -53.42 -18.43
CA LEU A 21 53.38 -53.18 -18.47
C LEU A 21 52.76 -53.15 -17.07
N GLN A 22 53.18 -54.02 -16.15
CA GLN A 22 52.74 -53.97 -14.75
C GLN A 22 53.15 -52.66 -14.07
N ALA A 23 54.41 -52.24 -14.20
CA ALA A 23 54.90 -50.98 -13.65
C ALA A 23 54.16 -49.76 -14.24
N GLN A 24 53.88 -49.79 -15.55
CA GLN A 24 53.13 -48.74 -16.22
C GLN A 24 51.68 -48.69 -15.72
N SER A 25 51.02 -49.85 -15.55
CA SER A 25 49.65 -49.92 -15.02
C SER A 25 49.55 -49.43 -13.57
N ALA A 26 50.55 -49.71 -12.73
CA ALA A 26 50.62 -49.25 -11.35
C ALA A 26 50.77 -47.72 -11.27
N SER A 27 51.63 -47.13 -12.10
CA SER A 27 51.79 -45.66 -12.12
C SER A 27 50.56 -44.93 -12.66
N ILE A 28 49.81 -45.55 -13.59
CA ILE A 28 48.57 -44.98 -14.14
C ILE A 28 47.44 -45.04 -13.11
N SER A 29 47.33 -46.13 -12.35
CA SER A 29 46.30 -46.27 -11.31
C SER A 29 46.53 -45.28 -10.16
N GLU A 30 47.79 -45.06 -9.77
CA GLU A 30 48.15 -44.08 -8.73
C GLU A 30 47.85 -42.63 -9.16
N LYS A 31 48.18 -42.26 -10.41
CA LYS A 31 47.83 -40.94 -10.96
C LYS A 31 46.32 -40.70 -11.04
N ARG A 32 45.53 -41.73 -11.37
CA ARG A 32 44.06 -41.64 -11.36
C ARG A 32 43.53 -41.44 -9.95
N ARG A 33 44.08 -42.17 -8.97
CA ARG A 33 43.66 -42.06 -7.57
C ARG A 33 43.96 -40.68 -6.97
N LEU A 34 45.09 -40.07 -7.32
CA LEU A 34 45.44 -38.70 -6.92
C LEU A 34 44.55 -37.65 -7.59
N LYS A 35 44.27 -37.79 -8.90
CA LYS A 35 43.32 -36.90 -9.60
C LYS A 35 41.89 -37.02 -9.05
N GLN A 36 41.46 -38.23 -8.70
CA GLN A 36 40.13 -38.47 -8.12
C GLN A 36 40.00 -37.89 -6.71
N LYS A 37 41.05 -38.00 -5.87
CA LYS A 37 41.09 -37.35 -4.56
C LYS A 37 41.07 -35.82 -4.64
N ARG A 38 41.78 -35.22 -5.60
CA ARG A 38 41.86 -33.75 -5.77
C ARG A 38 40.65 -33.11 -6.46
N SER A 39 39.92 -33.84 -7.32
CA SER A 39 38.83 -33.25 -8.10
C SER A 39 37.45 -33.47 -7.49
N GLY A 40 37.16 -34.67 -6.98
CA GLY A 40 35.83 -35.00 -6.48
C GLY A 40 35.55 -34.49 -5.07
N VAL A 41 36.49 -34.66 -4.15
CA VAL A 41 36.27 -34.33 -2.72
C VAL A 41 36.30 -32.82 -2.49
N ASP A 42 37.21 -32.10 -3.16
CA ASP A 42 37.33 -30.65 -3.02
C ASP A 42 36.21 -29.85 -3.70
N GLN A 43 35.59 -30.39 -4.76
CA GLN A 43 34.41 -29.75 -5.37
C GLN A 43 33.14 -29.99 -4.56
N ILE A 44 32.97 -31.19 -4.00
CA ILE A 44 31.81 -31.53 -3.16
C ILE A 44 31.86 -30.77 -1.83
N SER A 45 33.05 -30.63 -1.21
CA SER A 45 33.19 -29.88 0.04
C SER A 45 32.87 -28.39 -0.14
N ARG A 46 33.26 -27.78 -1.27
CA ARG A 46 32.92 -26.39 -1.61
C ARG A 46 31.44 -26.18 -1.89
N GLN A 47 30.80 -27.08 -2.64
CA GLN A 47 29.35 -26.99 -2.86
C GLN A 47 28.55 -27.14 -1.56
N VAL A 48 28.97 -28.05 -0.68
CA VAL A 48 28.30 -28.24 0.62
C VAL A 48 28.56 -27.04 1.55
N SER A 49 29.77 -26.48 1.57
CA SER A 49 30.05 -25.29 2.40
C SER A 49 29.26 -24.08 1.93
N ASP A 50 29.19 -23.83 0.62
CA ASP A 50 28.45 -22.69 0.06
C ASP A 50 26.94 -22.83 0.34
N THR A 51 26.40 -24.06 0.26
CA THR A 51 24.99 -24.31 0.56
C THR A 51 24.67 -24.14 2.04
N VAL A 52 25.56 -24.59 2.93
CA VAL A 52 25.42 -24.43 4.39
C VAL A 52 25.57 -22.97 4.80
N GLU A 53 26.50 -22.23 4.19
CA GLU A 53 26.68 -20.80 4.43
C GLU A 53 25.47 -20.00 3.95
N THR A 54 24.92 -20.32 2.78
CA THR A 54 23.68 -19.71 2.28
C THR A 54 22.50 -20.01 3.19
N TYR A 55 22.38 -21.25 3.70
CA TYR A 55 21.32 -21.63 4.65
C TYR A 55 21.46 -20.90 5.99
N ASN A 56 22.69 -20.79 6.51
CA ASN A 56 22.98 -20.05 7.74
C ASN A 56 22.76 -18.54 7.59
N GLN A 57 23.06 -17.98 6.41
CA GLN A 57 22.75 -16.59 6.10
C GLN A 57 21.24 -16.36 6.02
N VAL A 58 20.49 -17.20 5.31
CA VAL A 58 19.03 -17.10 5.20
C VAL A 58 18.36 -17.25 6.57
N THR A 59 18.75 -18.25 7.36
CA THR A 59 18.21 -18.45 8.71
C THR A 59 18.62 -17.33 9.66
N GLY A 60 19.84 -16.81 9.55
CA GLY A 60 20.32 -15.64 10.28
C GLY A 60 19.53 -14.38 9.96
N THR A 61 19.26 -14.11 8.68
CA THR A 61 18.45 -12.96 8.23
C THR A 61 17.00 -13.10 8.71
N ILE A 62 16.41 -14.30 8.62
CA ILE A 62 15.04 -14.55 9.13
C ILE A 62 14.99 -14.37 10.65
N SER A 63 15.97 -14.89 11.38
CA SER A 63 16.06 -14.75 12.84
C SER A 63 16.26 -13.30 13.27
N TRP A 64 17.09 -12.55 12.54
CA TRP A 64 17.27 -11.11 12.76
C TRP A 64 15.98 -10.33 12.48
N LEU A 65 15.29 -10.61 11.37
CA LEU A 65 14.02 -9.97 11.01
C LEU A 65 12.94 -10.26 12.07
N TYR A 66 12.90 -11.50 12.55
CA TYR A 66 11.98 -11.93 13.59
C TYR A 66 12.25 -11.20 14.92
N ASN A 67 13.51 -11.16 15.37
CA ASN A 67 13.86 -10.59 16.68
C ASN A 67 13.90 -9.05 16.71
N ASN A 68 14.32 -8.39 15.63
CA ASN A 68 14.46 -6.92 15.60
C ASN A 68 13.24 -6.18 15.06
N ILE A 69 12.39 -6.82 14.26
CA ILE A 69 11.23 -6.13 13.64
C ILE A 69 9.94 -6.74 14.16
N LEU A 70 9.74 -8.05 13.99
CA LEU A 70 8.47 -8.70 14.35
C LEU A 70 8.25 -8.77 15.86
N TYR A 71 9.23 -9.21 16.65
CA TYR A 71 9.11 -9.36 18.11
C TYR A 71 8.80 -8.05 18.85
N PRO A 72 9.47 -6.91 18.60
CA PRO A 72 9.11 -5.65 19.25
C PRO A 72 7.73 -5.14 18.80
N LEU A 73 7.32 -5.40 17.56
CA LEU A 73 5.99 -5.05 17.07
C LEU A 73 4.89 -5.92 17.73
N VAL A 74 5.14 -7.21 17.87
CA VAL A 74 4.17 -8.19 18.41
C VAL A 74 4.09 -8.13 19.94
N SER A 75 5.16 -7.71 20.62
CA SER A 75 5.19 -7.60 22.08
C SER A 75 4.51 -6.34 22.61
N HIS A 76 4.29 -5.32 21.77
CA HIS A 76 3.59 -4.11 22.18
C HIS A 76 2.08 -4.39 22.36
N PRO A 77 1.44 -3.99 23.48
CA PRO A 77 0.04 -4.36 23.79
C PRO A 77 -1.01 -4.12 22.70
N TRP A 78 -0.88 -3.03 21.93
CA TRP A 78 -1.81 -2.68 20.84
C TRP A 78 -1.48 -3.42 19.53
N ALA A 79 -0.20 -3.51 19.16
CA ALA A 79 0.23 -4.20 17.95
C ALA A 79 0.27 -5.73 18.10
N GLY A 80 0.34 -6.27 19.32
CA GLY A 80 0.26 -7.70 19.63
C GLY A 80 -1.17 -8.24 19.80
N ALA A 81 -2.17 -7.37 19.95
CA ALA A 81 -3.58 -7.78 19.98
C ALA A 81 -4.02 -8.57 18.73
N PRO A 82 -3.75 -8.12 17.48
CA PRO A 82 -4.10 -8.88 16.29
C PRO A 82 -3.36 -10.22 16.21
N PHE A 83 -2.10 -10.30 16.65
CA PHE A 83 -1.35 -11.57 16.67
C PHE A 83 -1.89 -12.57 17.71
N ARG A 84 -2.33 -12.10 18.87
CA ARG A 84 -2.99 -12.95 19.88
C ARG A 84 -4.33 -13.47 19.37
N LEU A 85 -5.11 -12.61 18.70
CA LEU A 85 -6.36 -13.00 18.06
C LEU A 85 -6.10 -14.03 16.95
N TYR A 86 -5.12 -13.78 16.08
CA TYR A 86 -4.71 -14.71 15.03
C TYR A 86 -4.26 -16.06 15.61
N ARG A 87 -3.44 -16.07 16.67
CA ARG A 87 -3.03 -17.31 17.36
C ARG A 87 -4.22 -18.07 17.93
N SER A 88 -5.21 -17.37 18.48
CA SER A 88 -6.46 -17.97 18.98
C SER A 88 -7.25 -18.63 17.85
N ILE A 89 -7.46 -17.91 16.74
CA ILE A 89 -8.15 -18.42 15.54
C ILE A 89 -7.40 -19.60 14.95
N TRP A 90 -6.08 -19.50 14.80
CA TRP A 90 -5.21 -20.56 14.30
C TRP A 90 -5.33 -21.82 15.16
N ASN A 91 -5.23 -21.67 16.48
CA ASN A 91 -5.35 -22.80 17.40
C ASN A 91 -6.72 -23.49 17.30
N LYS A 92 -7.80 -22.72 17.07
CA LYS A 92 -9.16 -23.24 16.94
C LYS A 92 -9.44 -23.88 15.58
N MET A 93 -8.89 -23.33 14.50
CA MET A 93 -9.17 -23.75 13.13
C MET A 93 -8.27 -24.90 12.68
N VAL A 94 -7.00 -24.89 13.09
CA VAL A 94 -5.97 -25.81 12.57
C VAL A 94 -5.89 -27.10 13.39
N TYR A 95 -6.05 -27.01 14.71
CA TYR A 95 -6.03 -28.18 15.58
C TYR A 95 -7.44 -28.70 15.79
N SER A 96 -7.65 -29.98 15.50
CA SER A 96 -8.87 -30.69 15.87
C SER A 96 -8.58 -31.49 17.13
N VAL A 97 -9.50 -31.50 18.08
CA VAL A 97 -9.47 -32.47 19.18
C VAL A 97 -10.00 -33.79 18.61
N ASP A 98 -9.18 -34.84 18.69
CA ASP A 98 -9.58 -36.19 18.28
C ASP A 98 -10.50 -36.81 19.33
N LYS A 99 -11.15 -37.94 19.02
CA LYS A 99 -12.07 -38.64 19.94
C LYS A 99 -11.42 -39.04 21.28
N ASP A 100 -10.10 -39.18 21.29
CA ASP A 100 -9.29 -39.53 22.46
C ASP A 100 -8.78 -38.31 23.25
N GLY A 101 -9.18 -37.09 22.87
CA GLY A 101 -8.82 -35.85 23.56
C GLY A 101 -7.49 -35.21 23.11
N ASP A 102 -6.73 -35.88 22.25
CA ASP A 102 -5.45 -35.37 21.74
C ASP A 102 -5.64 -34.37 20.58
N ARG A 103 -4.84 -33.28 20.61
CA ARG A 103 -4.83 -32.27 19.55
C ARG A 103 -4.02 -32.75 18.36
N GLN A 104 -4.70 -33.12 17.28
CA GLN A 104 -4.04 -33.45 16.03
C GLN A 104 -4.07 -32.29 15.03
N PHE A 105 -2.94 -32.08 14.35
CA PHE A 105 -2.78 -31.08 13.29
C PHE A 105 -3.42 -31.58 12.00
N SER A 106 -4.51 -30.94 11.56
CA SER A 106 -5.15 -31.30 10.30
C SER A 106 -4.48 -30.58 9.13
N LYS A 107 -3.75 -31.33 8.29
CA LYS A 107 -3.05 -30.77 7.10
C LYS A 107 -4.00 -30.01 6.17
N LYS A 108 -5.25 -30.46 6.02
CA LYS A 108 -6.27 -29.80 5.18
C LYS A 108 -6.72 -28.46 5.77
N ARG A 109 -6.96 -28.40 7.09
CA ARG A 109 -7.38 -27.16 7.77
C ARG A 109 -6.23 -26.16 7.89
N GLY A 110 -5.01 -26.65 8.13
CA GLY A 110 -3.79 -25.83 8.10
C GLY A 110 -3.58 -25.20 6.71
N GLY A 111 -3.71 -25.98 5.64
CA GLY A 111 -3.62 -25.47 4.27
C GLY A 111 -4.69 -24.41 3.96
N LEU A 112 -5.95 -24.68 4.33
CA LEU A 112 -7.05 -23.71 4.15
C LEU A 112 -6.79 -22.41 4.93
N MET A 113 -6.29 -22.52 6.16
CA MET A 113 -5.96 -21.35 6.98
C MET A 113 -4.84 -20.53 6.37
N VAL A 114 -3.77 -21.16 5.85
CA VAL A 114 -2.68 -20.45 5.16
C VAL A 114 -3.21 -19.71 3.93
N LEU A 115 -4.01 -20.37 3.09
CA LEU A 115 -4.62 -19.73 1.92
C LEU A 115 -5.53 -18.56 2.33
N GLY A 116 -6.33 -18.72 3.38
CA GLY A 116 -7.16 -17.66 3.95
C GLY A 116 -6.35 -16.48 4.47
N THR A 117 -5.23 -16.74 5.17
CA THR A 117 -4.32 -15.70 5.65
C THR A 117 -3.67 -14.94 4.49
N LEU A 118 -3.23 -15.65 3.44
CA LEU A 118 -2.67 -15.02 2.24
C LEU A 118 -3.69 -14.14 1.51
N PHE A 119 -4.93 -14.62 1.38
CA PHE A 119 -6.02 -13.84 0.81
C PHE A 119 -6.37 -12.61 1.66
N PHE A 120 -6.39 -12.76 2.98
CA PHE A 120 -6.63 -11.63 3.88
C PHE A 120 -5.50 -10.60 3.81
N LEU A 121 -4.24 -11.03 3.77
CA LEU A 121 -3.08 -10.15 3.58
C LEU A 121 -3.12 -9.42 2.23
N TRP A 122 -3.70 -10.03 1.20
CA TRP A 122 -3.92 -9.38 -0.09
C TRP A 122 -4.97 -8.25 -0.01
N ILE A 123 -6.04 -8.45 0.75
CA ILE A 123 -7.14 -7.47 0.89
C ILE A 123 -6.82 -6.38 1.94
N LEU A 124 -6.01 -6.71 2.94
CA LEU A 124 -5.72 -5.86 4.09
C LEU A 124 -5.32 -4.41 3.70
N PRO A 125 -4.41 -4.17 2.73
CA PRO A 125 -4.03 -2.81 2.36
C PRO A 125 -5.22 -1.97 1.88
N GLY A 126 -6.10 -2.54 1.05
CA GLY A 126 -7.30 -1.85 0.57
C GLY A 126 -8.27 -1.52 1.70
N MET A 127 -8.46 -2.46 2.63
CA MET A 127 -9.31 -2.24 3.81
C MET A 127 -8.75 -1.15 4.72
N ILE A 128 -7.43 -1.10 4.92
CA ILE A 128 -6.78 -0.05 5.72
C ILE A 128 -7.01 1.32 5.08
N SER A 129 -6.83 1.46 3.75
CA SER A 129 -7.07 2.73 3.07
C SER A 129 -8.51 3.20 3.21
N VAL A 130 -9.50 2.33 2.96
CA VAL A 130 -10.93 2.68 3.07
C VAL A 130 -11.32 3.04 4.51
N THR A 131 -10.82 2.28 5.50
CA THR A 131 -11.12 2.55 6.91
C THR A 131 -10.43 3.81 7.42
N ALA A 132 -9.19 4.07 7.00
CA ALA A 132 -8.47 5.28 7.36
C ALA A 132 -9.18 6.53 6.82
N GLU A 133 -9.62 6.50 5.56
CA GLU A 133 -10.41 7.60 4.98
C GLU A 133 -11.74 7.78 5.69
N LEU A 134 -12.46 6.69 5.98
CA LEU A 134 -13.71 6.74 6.73
C LEU A 134 -13.51 7.39 8.10
N VAL A 135 -12.49 6.96 8.85
CA VAL A 135 -12.17 7.51 10.18
C VAL A 135 -11.79 8.98 10.07
N TRP A 136 -10.96 9.34 9.09
CA TRP A 136 -10.53 10.70 8.86
C TRP A 136 -11.69 11.65 8.50
N ASP A 137 -12.52 11.25 7.53
CA ASP A 137 -13.67 12.05 7.10
C ASP A 137 -14.74 12.13 8.18
N SER A 138 -15.03 11.03 8.89
CA SER A 138 -15.98 11.03 10.01
C SER A 138 -15.51 11.90 11.17
N SER A 139 -14.21 11.84 11.51
CA SER A 139 -13.62 12.67 12.57
C SER A 139 -13.71 14.16 12.24
N ARG A 140 -13.38 14.55 11.00
CA ARG A 140 -13.52 15.94 10.54
C ARG A 140 -14.98 16.38 10.51
N MET A 141 -15.88 15.51 10.06
CA MET A 141 -17.31 15.79 10.05
C MET A 141 -17.83 16.00 11.48
N MET A 142 -17.40 15.19 12.45
CA MET A 142 -17.82 15.34 13.84
C MET A 142 -17.28 16.62 14.51
N THR A 143 -16.07 17.04 14.15
CA THR A 143 -15.38 18.17 14.79
C THR A 143 -15.70 19.53 14.19
N SER A 144 -16.07 19.57 12.90
CA SER A 144 -16.20 20.82 12.15
C SER A 144 -17.43 20.83 11.24
N TYR A 145 -18.54 20.29 11.74
CA TYR A 145 -19.81 20.27 11.02
C TYR A 145 -20.44 21.66 10.95
N HIS A 146 -20.73 22.12 9.74
CA HIS A 146 -21.44 23.38 9.49
C HIS A 146 -22.72 23.09 8.69
N LYS A 147 -23.87 23.38 9.29
CA LYS A 147 -25.18 23.15 8.69
C LYS A 147 -25.78 24.48 8.24
N SER A 148 -26.20 24.54 6.98
CA SER A 148 -26.95 25.66 6.40
C SER A 148 -26.20 27.00 6.41
N ASP A 149 -24.90 26.97 6.10
CA ASP A 149 -24.12 28.20 5.94
C ASP A 149 -24.45 28.87 4.60
N VAL A 150 -24.71 30.17 4.61
CA VAL A 150 -24.92 30.94 3.38
C VAL A 150 -23.58 31.38 2.82
N ILE A 151 -23.23 30.86 1.65
CA ILE A 151 -21.96 31.11 0.98
C ILE A 151 -22.23 31.43 -0.49
N TYR A 152 -21.51 32.41 -1.03
CA TYR A 152 -21.54 32.68 -2.45
C TYR A 152 -20.59 31.70 -3.14
N LEU A 153 -21.17 30.74 -3.85
CA LEU A 153 -20.40 29.76 -4.62
C LEU A 153 -20.32 30.23 -6.08
N GLY A 154 -19.13 30.13 -6.64
CA GLY A 154 -18.89 30.28 -8.07
C GLY A 154 -18.71 28.94 -8.76
N ARG A 155 -18.28 29.00 -10.02
CA ARG A 155 -18.08 27.84 -10.89
C ARG A 155 -17.38 26.66 -10.21
N SER A 156 -18.00 25.48 -10.30
CA SER A 156 -17.35 24.22 -9.95
C SER A 156 -16.43 23.73 -11.06
N GLN A 157 -15.27 23.21 -10.72
CA GLN A 157 -14.30 22.63 -11.64
C GLN A 157 -13.98 21.20 -11.23
N GLU A 158 -13.88 20.31 -12.21
CA GLU A 158 -13.42 18.94 -12.00
C GLU A 158 -11.90 18.93 -11.90
N ILE A 159 -11.36 18.34 -10.83
CA ILE A 159 -9.92 18.27 -10.58
C ILE A 159 -9.38 16.88 -10.92
N ASP A 160 -10.13 15.84 -10.58
CA ASP A 160 -9.77 14.47 -10.92
C ASP A 160 -10.99 13.71 -11.47
N PRO A 161 -11.03 13.46 -12.78
CA PRO A 161 -12.11 12.72 -13.40
C PRO A 161 -12.17 11.24 -13.00
N LYS A 162 -11.06 10.64 -12.58
CA LYS A 162 -11.04 9.23 -12.18
C LYS A 162 -11.60 9.05 -10.77
N GLY A 163 -11.29 9.99 -9.87
CA GLY A 163 -11.77 10.00 -8.48
C GLY A 163 -13.11 10.70 -8.28
N ASN A 164 -13.71 11.27 -9.33
CA ASN A 164 -14.91 12.08 -9.28
C ASN A 164 -14.80 13.25 -8.26
N ILE A 165 -13.65 13.93 -8.29
CA ILE A 165 -13.32 15.00 -7.35
C ILE A 165 -13.49 16.35 -8.02
N PHE A 166 -14.35 17.18 -7.41
CA PHE A 166 -14.59 18.54 -7.84
C PHE A 166 -14.09 19.53 -6.81
N SER A 167 -13.76 20.73 -7.27
CA SER A 167 -13.65 21.92 -6.43
C SER A 167 -14.72 22.93 -6.77
N ALA A 168 -15.15 23.67 -5.75
CA ALA A 168 -15.97 24.84 -5.93
C ALA A 168 -15.32 26.01 -5.21
N GLN A 169 -15.22 27.16 -5.87
CA GLN A 169 -14.76 28.39 -5.22
C GLN A 169 -15.91 28.98 -4.40
N GLY A 170 -15.65 29.33 -3.15
CA GLY A 170 -16.63 29.90 -2.23
C GLY A 170 -16.11 31.13 -1.51
N CYS A 171 -17.02 32.07 -1.25
CA CYS A 171 -16.73 33.34 -0.58
C CYS A 171 -17.89 33.72 0.36
N GLU A 172 -17.57 34.35 1.48
CA GLU A 172 -18.59 34.85 2.43
C GLU A 172 -19.32 36.09 1.88
N GLN A 173 -18.72 36.76 0.90
CA GLN A 173 -19.27 37.94 0.23
C GLN A 173 -19.39 37.68 -1.28
N ILE A 174 -20.23 38.46 -1.95
CA ILE A 174 -20.48 38.34 -3.41
C ILE A 174 -19.19 38.46 -4.22
N ARG A 175 -18.28 39.37 -3.82
CA ARG A 175 -16.97 39.50 -4.46
C ARG A 175 -15.91 38.72 -3.71
N CYS A 176 -15.37 37.72 -4.39
CA CYS A 176 -14.19 36.98 -3.97
C CYS A 176 -12.93 37.81 -4.18
N THR A 177 -12.13 38.01 -3.13
CA THR A 177 -10.75 38.46 -3.25
C THR A 177 -9.78 37.32 -2.97
N ASP A 178 -8.51 37.52 -3.26
CA ASP A 178 -7.43 36.61 -2.85
C ASP A 178 -7.41 36.38 -1.33
N GLN A 179 -7.87 37.37 -0.55
CA GLN A 179 -7.95 37.32 0.91
C GLN A 179 -9.21 36.65 1.46
N THR A 180 -10.36 36.76 0.78
CA THR A 180 -11.64 36.22 1.27
C THR A 180 -12.09 34.93 0.59
N GLY A 181 -11.47 34.55 -0.53
CA GLY A 181 -11.79 33.33 -1.25
C GLY A 181 -11.19 32.07 -0.63
N PHE A 182 -11.97 30.99 -0.63
CA PHE A 182 -11.56 29.64 -0.28
C PHE A 182 -12.14 28.62 -1.26
N TYR A 183 -11.56 27.42 -1.27
CA TYR A 183 -11.99 26.33 -2.15
C TYR A 183 -12.57 25.20 -1.32
N PHE A 184 -13.74 24.73 -1.74
CA PHE A 184 -14.32 23.49 -1.27
C PHE A 184 -13.89 22.33 -2.14
N ARG A 185 -13.87 21.13 -1.56
CA ARG A 185 -13.73 19.86 -2.27
C ARG A 185 -15.01 19.06 -2.17
N ILE A 186 -15.36 18.41 -3.26
CA ILE A 186 -16.51 17.52 -3.35
C ILE A 186 -15.95 16.21 -3.88
N LYS A 187 -15.87 15.20 -3.01
CA LYS A 187 -15.31 13.89 -3.34
C LYS A 187 -16.22 12.78 -2.83
N PRO A 188 -16.23 11.61 -3.47
CA PRO A 188 -16.92 10.46 -2.91
C PRO A 188 -16.13 9.95 -1.69
N SER A 189 -16.83 9.64 -0.60
CA SER A 189 -16.25 8.95 0.55
C SER A 189 -17.30 8.08 1.22
N LEU A 190 -16.87 7.01 1.89
CA LEU A 190 -17.79 6.14 2.62
C LEU A 190 -18.55 6.91 3.72
N ALA A 191 -17.89 7.88 4.37
CA ALA A 191 -18.54 8.76 5.34
C ALA A 191 -19.68 9.57 4.71
N HIS A 192 -19.49 10.09 3.49
CA HIS A 192 -20.52 10.84 2.77
C HIS A 192 -21.68 9.95 2.36
N HIS A 193 -21.41 8.73 1.90
CA HIS A 193 -22.48 7.78 1.58
C HIS A 193 -23.32 7.48 2.82
N ILE A 194 -22.70 7.20 3.96
CA ILE A 194 -23.40 6.97 5.23
C ILE A 194 -24.22 8.20 5.63
N TRP A 195 -23.62 9.39 5.56
CA TRP A 195 -24.30 10.65 5.90
C TRP A 195 -25.51 10.89 4.99
N SER A 196 -25.35 10.71 3.68
CA SER A 196 -26.42 10.94 2.69
C SER A 196 -27.53 9.90 2.80
N LEU A 197 -27.19 8.63 3.06
CA LEU A 197 -28.21 7.60 3.31
C LEU A 197 -29.03 7.93 4.56
N TRP A 198 -28.39 8.44 5.61
CA TRP A 198 -29.05 8.82 6.85
C TRP A 198 -29.96 10.04 6.69
N HIS A 199 -29.53 11.07 5.96
CA HIS A 199 -30.26 12.35 5.89
C HIS A 199 -31.18 12.45 4.67
N ASN A 200 -30.77 11.91 3.52
CA ASN A 200 -31.44 12.08 2.24
C ASN A 200 -32.06 10.77 1.71
N GLY A 201 -31.77 9.63 2.35
CA GLY A 201 -32.25 8.31 1.91
C GLY A 201 -31.59 7.78 0.62
N ASN A 202 -30.56 8.46 0.11
CA ASN A 202 -29.89 8.14 -1.16
C ASN A 202 -28.36 8.14 -1.01
N PHE A 203 -27.66 7.47 -1.93
CA PHE A 203 -26.20 7.53 -1.98
C PHE A 203 -25.70 8.93 -2.33
N PHE A 204 -24.60 9.32 -1.70
CA PHE A 204 -23.90 10.56 -2.05
C PHE A 204 -23.23 10.46 -3.42
N PHE A 205 -23.54 11.38 -4.31
CA PHE A 205 -22.89 11.51 -5.61
C PHE A 205 -22.35 12.93 -5.78
N PRO A 206 -21.02 13.12 -5.90
CA PRO A 206 -20.40 14.43 -6.08
C PRO A 206 -20.99 15.24 -7.24
N ASP A 207 -21.29 14.57 -8.36
CA ASP A 207 -21.85 15.17 -9.58
C ASP A 207 -23.17 15.89 -9.36
N PHE A 208 -24.02 15.37 -8.45
CA PHE A 208 -25.31 15.97 -8.19
C PHE A 208 -25.17 17.21 -7.30
N VAL A 209 -24.18 17.20 -6.40
CA VAL A 209 -23.85 18.37 -5.59
C VAL A 209 -23.24 19.47 -6.46
N THR A 210 -22.37 19.12 -7.41
CA THR A 210 -21.75 20.08 -8.32
C THR A 210 -22.74 20.61 -9.35
N ALA A 211 -23.65 19.78 -9.85
CA ALA A 211 -24.71 20.20 -10.75
C ALA A 211 -25.66 21.24 -10.13
N GLY A 212 -25.80 21.24 -8.80
CA GLY A 212 -26.53 22.29 -8.07
C GLY A 212 -25.84 23.66 -8.09
N ILE A 213 -24.53 23.71 -8.34
CA ILE A 213 -23.74 24.94 -8.41
C ILE A 213 -23.71 25.39 -9.87
N GLN A 214 -24.43 26.47 -10.21
CA GLN A 214 -24.42 27.00 -11.57
C GLN A 214 -23.08 27.71 -11.87
N ASN A 215 -22.81 27.98 -13.14
CA ASN A 215 -21.54 28.57 -13.58
C ASN A 215 -21.32 30.02 -13.13
N ASP A 216 -22.39 30.72 -12.73
CA ASP A 216 -22.35 32.09 -12.22
C ASP A 216 -22.27 32.14 -10.68
N ILE A 217 -22.08 33.34 -10.13
CA ILE A 217 -22.05 33.53 -8.67
C ILE A 217 -23.48 33.36 -8.14
N ASN A 218 -23.67 32.35 -7.28
CA ASN A 218 -24.97 32.02 -6.69
C ASN A 218 -24.91 32.11 -5.18
N LYS A 219 -26.03 32.50 -4.57
CA LYS A 219 -26.21 32.44 -3.12
C LYS A 219 -26.63 31.03 -2.77
N CYS A 220 -25.74 30.30 -2.11
CA CYS A 220 -25.95 28.90 -1.80
C CYS A 220 -26.04 28.66 -0.30
N THR A 221 -27.01 27.88 0.13
CA THR A 221 -27.04 27.28 1.46
C THR A 221 -26.29 25.96 1.41
N VAL A 222 -25.15 25.92 2.09
CA VAL A 222 -24.18 24.84 2.01
C VAL A 222 -24.16 24.07 3.33
N THR A 223 -24.24 22.75 3.24
CA THR A 223 -23.87 21.85 4.35
C THR A 223 -22.45 21.37 4.08
N SER A 224 -21.52 21.74 4.95
CA SER A 224 -20.09 21.46 4.76
C SER A 224 -19.43 21.05 6.07
N TYR A 225 -18.23 20.48 5.97
CA TYR A 225 -17.39 20.23 7.13
C TYR A 225 -15.92 20.45 6.81
N GLY A 226 -15.10 20.67 7.83
CA GLY A 226 -13.67 20.94 7.71
C GLY A 226 -13.31 22.40 8.01
N SER A 227 -12.01 22.68 8.13
CA SER A 227 -11.52 24.02 8.44
C SER A 227 -11.36 24.87 7.17
N ARG A 228 -11.78 26.13 7.25
CA ARG A 228 -11.56 27.17 6.21
C ARG A 228 -10.24 27.92 6.39
N ALA A 229 -9.44 27.57 7.40
CA ALA A 229 -8.20 28.27 7.70
C ALA A 229 -7.17 28.08 6.58
N LYS A 230 -6.76 29.19 5.95
CA LYS A 230 -5.79 29.18 4.82
C LYS A 230 -4.48 28.46 5.11
N MET A 231 -3.99 28.55 6.34
CA MET A 231 -2.76 27.86 6.76
C MET A 231 -2.90 26.34 6.68
N ILE A 232 -4.05 25.81 7.06
CA ILE A 232 -4.33 24.37 7.03
C ILE A 232 -4.54 23.92 5.57
N VAL A 233 -5.31 24.69 4.79
CA VAL A 233 -5.59 24.38 3.39
C VAL A 233 -4.32 24.41 2.53
N ARG A 234 -3.45 25.41 2.69
CA ARG A 234 -2.24 25.56 1.85
C ARG A 234 -1.09 24.64 2.25
N ASN A 235 -0.86 24.44 3.55
CA ASN A 235 0.31 23.67 4.00
C ASN A 235 0.02 22.16 4.12
N TRP A 236 -1.25 21.77 4.33
CA TRP A 236 -1.63 20.37 4.59
C TRP A 236 -2.59 19.82 3.54
N GLU A 237 -2.99 20.63 2.55
CA GLU A 237 -3.97 20.27 1.51
C GLU A 237 -5.32 19.80 2.07
N ILE A 238 -5.66 20.23 3.29
CA ILE A 238 -6.92 19.88 3.96
C ILE A 238 -7.95 20.95 3.59
N TYR A 239 -8.71 20.68 2.53
CA TYR A 239 -9.81 21.53 2.11
C TYR A 239 -11.12 21.17 2.86
N PRO A 240 -12.01 22.15 3.10
CA PRO A 240 -13.36 21.88 3.56
C PRO A 240 -14.15 21.11 2.48
N GLN A 241 -15.05 20.24 2.92
CA GLN A 241 -15.84 19.37 2.04
C GLN A 241 -17.32 19.72 2.10
N ILE A 242 -17.99 19.65 0.95
CA ILE A 242 -19.43 19.89 0.83
C ILE A 242 -20.19 18.57 0.78
N LEU A 243 -21.27 18.50 1.55
CA LEU A 243 -22.19 17.36 1.63
C LEU A 243 -23.52 17.62 0.90
N ALA A 244 -23.98 18.88 0.88
CA ALA A 244 -25.18 19.28 0.15
C ALA A 244 -25.12 20.78 -0.16
N VAL A 245 -25.72 21.17 -1.27
CA VAL A 245 -25.91 22.57 -1.67
C VAL A 245 -27.34 22.79 -2.08
N ASP A 246 -27.85 23.97 -1.79
CA ASP A 246 -29.06 24.51 -2.39
C ASP A 246 -28.74 25.94 -2.84
N CYS A 247 -28.80 26.20 -4.14
CA CYS A 247 -28.31 27.43 -4.74
C CYS A 247 -29.45 28.19 -5.43
N LEU A 248 -29.50 29.49 -5.15
CA LEU A 248 -30.39 30.43 -5.82
C LEU A 248 -29.56 31.50 -6.54
N PRO A 249 -30.03 31.98 -7.71
CA PRO A 249 -29.38 33.10 -8.38
C PRO A 249 -29.39 34.33 -7.47
N VAL A 250 -28.28 35.07 -7.46
CA VAL A 250 -28.14 36.28 -6.65
C VAL A 250 -29.14 37.33 -7.13
N SER A 251 -29.96 37.86 -6.22
CA SER A 251 -30.95 38.89 -6.56
C SER A 251 -30.29 40.28 -6.70
N GLU A 252 -30.89 41.18 -7.47
CA GLU A 252 -30.42 42.58 -7.56
C GLU A 252 -30.38 43.27 -6.19
N SER A 253 -31.27 42.90 -5.26
CA SER A 253 -31.25 43.41 -3.88
C SER A 253 -30.02 42.98 -3.11
N ASP A 254 -29.54 41.74 -3.29
CA ASP A 254 -28.31 41.27 -2.64
C ASP A 254 -27.11 42.08 -3.16
N ILE A 255 -27.05 42.35 -4.47
CA ILE A 255 -26.00 43.17 -5.10
C ILE A 255 -26.01 44.61 -4.55
N LYS A 256 -27.19 45.25 -4.52
CA LYS A 256 -27.36 46.61 -3.99
C LYS A 256 -27.01 46.69 -2.50
N SER A 257 -27.32 45.66 -1.71
CA SER A 257 -26.96 45.63 -0.29
C SER A 257 -25.44 45.55 -0.08
N PHE A 258 -24.73 44.79 -0.93
CA PHE A 258 -23.28 44.75 -0.92
C PHE A 258 -22.66 46.09 -1.34
N GLU A 259 -23.16 46.71 -2.41
CA GLU A 259 -22.74 48.04 -2.84
C GLU A 259 -22.99 49.10 -1.78
N ASN A 260 -24.09 49.06 -1.05
CA ASN A 260 -24.36 50.01 0.03
C ASN A 260 -23.44 49.80 1.25
N THR A 261 -23.01 48.56 1.49
CA THR A 261 -22.14 48.22 2.63
C THR A 261 -20.65 48.47 2.31
N HIS A 262 -20.27 48.37 1.03
CA HIS A 262 -18.87 48.47 0.56
C HIS A 262 -18.61 49.64 -0.42
N GLY A 263 -19.62 50.45 -0.74
CA GLY A 263 -19.58 51.48 -1.77
C GLY A 263 -19.91 52.88 -1.24
N THR A 264 -18.94 53.45 -0.53
CA THR A 264 -18.55 54.85 -0.75
C THR A 264 -17.11 54.90 -1.21
N GLU A 265 -16.80 54.21 -2.32
CA GLU A 265 -15.67 54.60 -3.14
C GLU A 265 -16.16 54.75 -4.57
N LYS A 266 -16.58 55.99 -4.85
CA LYS A 266 -16.96 56.45 -6.18
C LYS A 266 -15.76 56.18 -7.11
N PRO A 267 -15.94 55.52 -8.27
CA PRO A 267 -14.85 55.41 -9.24
C PRO A 267 -14.38 56.83 -9.61
N PRO A 268 -13.06 57.08 -9.72
CA PRO A 268 -12.56 58.39 -10.08
C PRO A 268 -13.18 58.79 -11.41
N SER A 269 -13.94 59.88 -11.38
CA SER A 269 -14.56 60.49 -12.55
C SER A 269 -13.50 60.66 -13.63
N ALA A 270 -13.71 60.01 -14.77
CA ALA A 270 -12.90 60.22 -15.96
C ALA A 270 -12.84 61.73 -16.24
N SER A 271 -11.65 62.30 -16.03
CA SER A 271 -11.32 63.66 -16.40
C SER A 271 -11.49 63.76 -17.92
N THR A 272 -12.60 64.38 -18.31
CA THR A 272 -12.74 64.96 -19.65
C THR A 272 -11.71 66.07 -19.73
N LYS A 273 -10.68 65.90 -20.58
CA LYS A 273 -9.83 67.02 -21.00
C LYS A 273 -10.28 67.49 -22.39
N PRO A 274 -10.30 68.82 -22.61
CA PRO A 274 -10.74 69.46 -23.85
C PRO A 274 -9.80 69.19 -25.03
#